data_AF-A0A317HC13-F1
#
_entry.id   AF-A0A317HC13-F1
#
_cell.length_a   1.000
_cell.length_b   1.000
_cell.length_c   1.000
_cell.angle_alpha   90.00
_cell.angle_beta   90.00
_cell.angle_gamma   90.00
#
_symmetry.space_group_name_H-M   'P 1'
#
loop_
_entity.id
_entity.type
_entity.pdbx_description
1 polymer ?
#
loop_
_entity_poly.entity_id
_entity_poly.type
_entity_poly.pdbx_seq_one_letter_code
_entity_poly.pdbx_strand_id
1 'polypeptide(L)'
;MLLVHECHDWAHFLFARIICGCWGTKGFDTWTVCASCQALPRFQPYLYFVGPLITYIIIWIGFGQLNPKNRPTKRSLGFALVFAGIPFVRILAAAVGGGDETYGLRLLFQHADGSNRHTIAITGLVLVLLLTILPLLRAFLFLPSWIQKLLLFPVFLVAPMYLDHWIMQGMNQVLAMGFLKQEFMPGVPFLMILWIFLLVEILILTRKNLLSLLDNLD
;
A
#
# COMPACT_ATOMS: atom_id res chain seq x y z
N MET A 1 -7.48 -1.33 -4.61
CA MET A 1 -6.04 -1.64 -4.66
C MET A 1 -5.26 -0.44 -5.18
N LEU A 2 -5.32 -0.12 -6.48
CA LEU A 2 -4.56 1.02 -7.07
C LEU A 2 -4.77 2.34 -6.30
N LEU A 3 -6.00 2.65 -5.90
CA LEU A 3 -6.27 3.85 -5.10
C LEU A 3 -5.59 3.80 -3.71
N VAL A 4 -5.49 2.62 -3.10
CA VAL A 4 -4.81 2.44 -1.81
C VAL A 4 -3.30 2.57 -1.96
N HIS A 5 -2.73 2.08 -3.08
CA HIS A 5 -1.33 2.34 -3.44
C HIS A 5 -1.10 3.85 -3.56
N GLU A 6 -1.92 4.56 -4.33
CA GLU A 6 -1.80 6.00 -4.46
C GLU A 6 -1.91 6.68 -3.09
N CYS A 7 -2.91 6.35 -2.27
CA CYS A 7 -3.01 6.92 -0.91
C CYS A 7 -1.74 6.68 -0.06
N HIS A 8 -1.11 5.52 -0.21
CA HIS A 8 0.14 5.18 0.49
C HIS A 8 1.30 6.08 0.02
N ASP A 9 1.51 6.20 -1.28
CA ASP A 9 2.58 7.03 -1.84
C ASP A 9 2.35 8.53 -1.64
N TRP A 10 1.11 8.98 -1.77
CA TRP A 10 0.74 10.36 -1.49
C TRP A 10 0.96 10.71 -0.03
N ALA A 11 0.78 9.76 0.89
CA ALA A 11 1.11 9.99 2.29
C ALA A 11 2.60 10.26 2.47
N HIS A 12 3.48 9.48 1.85
CA HIS A 12 4.93 9.73 1.87
C HIS A 12 5.26 11.13 1.35
N PHE A 13 4.77 11.45 0.16
CA PHE A 13 5.07 12.69 -0.55
C PHE A 13 4.56 13.94 0.19
N LEU A 14 3.30 13.93 0.64
CA LEU A 14 2.69 15.07 1.34
C LEU A 14 3.29 15.24 2.73
N PHE A 15 3.58 14.15 3.43
CA PHE A 15 4.21 14.22 4.75
C PHE A 15 5.62 14.79 4.65
N ALA A 16 6.40 14.41 3.62
CA ALA A 16 7.68 15.05 3.34
C ALA A 16 7.54 16.57 3.13
N ARG A 17 6.51 17.02 2.40
CA ARG A 17 6.23 18.45 2.22
C ARG A 17 5.89 19.18 3.52
N ILE A 18 5.12 18.53 4.41
CA ILE A 18 4.71 19.09 5.70
C ILE A 18 5.93 19.26 6.61
N ILE A 19 6.78 18.23 6.71
CA ILE A 19 7.92 18.23 7.62
C ILE A 19 9.08 19.08 7.08
N CYS A 20 9.35 19.00 5.78
CA CYS A 20 10.56 19.60 5.20
C CYS A 20 10.32 20.96 4.51
N GLY A 21 9.06 21.39 4.37
CA GLY A 21 8.75 22.71 3.80
C GLY A 21 8.93 22.83 2.29
N CYS A 22 9.37 21.77 1.61
CA CYS A 22 9.75 21.74 0.21
C CYS A 22 9.08 20.57 -0.53
N TRP A 23 9.00 20.68 -1.86
CA TRP A 23 8.52 19.59 -2.71
C TRP A 23 9.69 18.72 -3.18
N GLY A 24 9.53 17.40 -3.11
CA GLY A 24 10.35 16.45 -3.85
C GLY A 24 9.73 16.15 -5.22
N THR A 25 9.98 14.95 -5.77
CA THR A 25 9.32 14.48 -7.00
C THR A 25 8.45 13.28 -6.72
N LYS A 26 7.38 13.10 -7.50
CA LYS A 26 6.51 11.92 -7.44
C LYS A 26 6.32 11.30 -8.83
N GLY A 27 6.44 9.97 -8.87
CA GLY A 27 6.02 9.07 -9.95
C GLY A 27 4.97 8.08 -9.45
N PHE A 28 4.61 7.10 -10.28
CA PHE A 28 3.53 6.15 -9.97
C PHE A 28 3.87 5.11 -8.90
N ASP A 29 5.14 4.73 -8.81
CA ASP A 29 5.69 3.78 -7.82
C ASP A 29 6.94 4.33 -7.10
N THR A 30 7.18 5.63 -7.27
CA THR A 30 8.40 6.30 -6.81
C THR A 30 8.05 7.66 -6.24
N TRP A 31 8.78 8.03 -5.20
CA TRP A 31 8.74 9.36 -4.63
C TRP A 31 10.13 9.71 -4.13
N THR A 32 10.44 11.00 -4.13
CA THR A 32 11.68 11.51 -3.59
C THR A 32 11.39 12.67 -2.65
N VAL A 33 12.40 13.01 -1.85
CA VAL A 33 12.39 14.18 -0.98
C VAL A 33 13.38 15.20 -1.53
N CYS A 34 13.12 16.48 -1.27
CA CYS A 34 14.04 17.54 -1.69
C CYS A 34 15.38 17.47 -0.92
N ALA A 35 16.42 18.12 -1.44
CA ALA A 35 17.75 18.12 -0.85
C ALA A 35 17.79 18.60 0.62
N SER A 36 17.04 19.64 0.99
CA SER A 36 17.01 20.13 2.37
C SER A 36 16.37 19.13 3.34
N CYS A 37 15.44 18.29 2.85
CA CYS A 37 14.82 17.22 3.63
C CYS A 37 15.81 16.06 3.88
N GLN A 38 16.67 15.76 2.91
CA GLN A 38 17.75 14.78 3.08
C GLN A 38 18.72 15.20 4.19
N ALA A 39 18.92 16.51 4.36
CA ALA A 39 19.74 17.08 5.42
C ALA A 39 19.09 17.07 6.83
N LEU A 40 17.89 16.47 6.99
CA LEU A 40 17.20 16.31 8.27
C LEU A 40 17.10 14.83 8.70
N PRO A 41 18.19 14.19 9.16
CA PRO A 41 18.22 12.75 9.46
C PRO A 41 17.17 12.30 10.48
N ARG A 42 16.83 13.17 11.44
CA ARG A 42 15.88 12.88 12.51
C ARG A 42 14.49 12.51 11.99
N PHE A 43 14.06 13.08 10.87
CA PHE A 43 12.70 12.91 10.35
C PHE A 43 12.58 11.86 9.25
N GLN A 44 13.71 11.48 8.63
CA GLN A 44 13.77 10.51 7.55
C GLN A 44 13.02 9.19 7.83
N PRO A 45 13.16 8.54 9.00
CA PRO A 45 12.43 7.29 9.24
C PRO A 45 10.91 7.42 9.18
N TYR A 46 10.37 8.52 9.69
CA TYR A 46 8.92 8.76 9.73
C TYR A 46 8.34 8.97 8.34
N LEU A 47 9.15 9.48 7.41
CA LEU A 47 8.75 9.56 6.00
C LEU A 47 8.43 8.17 5.47
N TYR A 48 9.14 7.12 5.87
CA TYR A 48 8.88 5.75 5.43
C TYR A 48 7.76 5.05 6.22
N PHE A 49 7.39 5.50 7.41
CA PHE A 49 6.30 4.86 8.17
C PHE A 49 4.91 5.37 7.80
N VAL A 50 4.79 6.58 7.25
CA VAL A 50 3.47 7.21 7.02
C VAL A 50 2.65 6.50 5.93
N GLY A 51 3.28 6.04 4.85
CA GLY A 51 2.59 5.26 3.83
C GLY A 51 2.06 3.94 4.39
N PRO A 52 2.90 3.09 5.00
CA PRO A 52 2.45 1.84 5.61
C PRO A 52 1.34 2.07 6.63
N LEU A 53 1.41 3.15 7.42
CA LEU A 53 0.36 3.50 8.38
C LEU A 53 -1.01 3.62 7.70
N ILE A 54 -1.10 4.34 6.58
CA ILE A 54 -2.37 4.45 5.81
C ILE A 54 -2.82 3.08 5.31
N THR A 55 -1.91 2.28 4.77
CA THR A 55 -2.23 0.92 4.30
C THR A 55 -2.77 0.05 5.43
N TYR A 56 -2.13 0.05 6.59
CA TYR A 56 -2.55 -0.74 7.74
C TYR A 56 -3.88 -0.27 8.32
N ILE A 57 -4.12 1.04 8.40
CA ILE A 57 -5.43 1.57 8.80
C ILE A 57 -6.54 0.97 7.90
N ILE A 58 -6.35 0.97 6.59
CA ILE A 58 -7.32 0.42 5.64
C ILE A 58 -7.52 -1.09 5.82
N ILE A 59 -6.43 -1.84 5.97
CA ILE A 59 -6.47 -3.29 6.22
C ILE A 59 -7.24 -3.58 7.51
N TRP A 60 -6.98 -2.85 8.58
CA TRP A 60 -7.61 -3.05 9.88
C TRP A 60 -9.08 -2.60 9.92
N ILE A 61 -9.45 -1.56 9.15
CA ILE A 61 -10.84 -1.23 8.87
C ILE A 61 -11.53 -2.42 8.17
N GLY A 62 -10.86 -3.03 7.17
CA GLY A 62 -11.35 -4.23 6.49
C GLY A 62 -11.56 -5.41 7.44
N PHE A 63 -10.59 -5.67 8.32
CA PHE A 63 -10.67 -6.69 9.36
C PHE A 63 -11.86 -6.49 10.31
N GLY A 64 -12.15 -5.25 10.70
CA GLY A 64 -13.32 -4.91 11.51
C GLY A 64 -14.64 -5.16 10.79
N GLN A 65 -14.68 -4.89 9.48
CA GLN A 65 -15.85 -5.11 8.64
C GLN A 65 -16.18 -6.59 8.41
N LEU A 66 -15.18 -7.48 8.48
CA LEU A 66 -15.36 -8.93 8.40
C LEU A 66 -16.06 -9.58 9.62
N ASN A 67 -16.47 -8.80 10.63
CA ASN A 67 -17.20 -9.31 11.78
C ASN A 67 -18.50 -10.05 11.34
N PRO A 68 -18.78 -11.27 11.85
CA PRO A 68 -19.99 -12.02 11.52
C PRO A 68 -21.31 -11.28 11.80
N LYS A 69 -21.31 -10.32 12.73
CA LYS A 69 -22.48 -9.49 13.06
C LYS A 69 -22.78 -8.42 12.01
N ASN A 70 -21.87 -8.16 11.08
CA ASN A 70 -22.07 -7.19 10.01
C ASN A 70 -22.89 -7.77 8.87
N ARG A 71 -23.59 -6.89 8.14
CA ARG A 71 -24.32 -7.24 6.91
C ARG A 71 -23.37 -7.81 5.85
N PRO A 72 -23.83 -8.71 4.96
CA PRO A 72 -23.02 -9.26 3.86
C PRO A 72 -22.27 -8.19 3.08
N THR A 73 -22.94 -7.09 2.72
CA THR A 73 -22.34 -5.98 1.98
C THR A 73 -21.14 -5.32 2.68
N LYS A 74 -21.21 -5.16 4.01
CA LYS A 74 -20.07 -4.67 4.81
C LYS A 74 -18.95 -5.71 4.84
N ARG A 75 -19.28 -7.00 4.93
CA ARG A 75 -18.28 -8.07 4.92
C ARG A 75 -17.58 -8.17 3.57
N SER A 76 -18.29 -8.00 2.45
CA SER A 76 -17.73 -7.90 1.09
C SER A 76 -16.74 -6.75 0.96
N LEU A 77 -17.14 -5.56 1.41
CA LEU A 77 -16.24 -4.41 1.45
C LEU A 77 -15.03 -4.69 2.35
N GLY A 78 -15.24 -5.28 3.52
CA GLY A 78 -14.18 -5.66 4.43
C GLY A 78 -13.13 -6.58 3.81
N PHE A 79 -13.60 -7.61 3.09
CA PHE A 79 -12.75 -8.52 2.34
C PHE A 79 -11.94 -7.76 1.28
N ALA A 80 -12.60 -6.92 0.47
CA ALA A 80 -11.93 -6.11 -0.54
C ALA A 80 -10.89 -5.15 0.05
N LEU A 81 -11.15 -4.52 1.20
CA LEU A 81 -10.22 -3.60 1.86
C LEU A 81 -8.97 -4.29 2.40
N VAL A 82 -9.09 -5.50 2.96
CA VAL A 82 -7.93 -6.29 3.42
C VAL A 82 -6.95 -6.53 2.28
N PHE A 83 -7.43 -6.95 1.11
CA PHE A 83 -6.57 -7.23 -0.05
C PHE A 83 -6.20 -5.98 -0.84
N ALA A 84 -6.99 -4.90 -0.75
CA ALA A 84 -6.67 -3.64 -1.40
C ALA A 84 -5.35 -3.02 -0.87
N GLY A 85 -4.95 -3.34 0.36
CA GLY A 85 -3.66 -2.94 0.93
C GLY A 85 -2.46 -3.79 0.50
N ILE A 86 -2.64 -4.75 -0.41
CA ILE A 86 -1.59 -5.63 -0.96
C ILE A 86 -0.67 -6.20 0.13
N PRO A 87 -1.22 -6.85 1.17
CA PRO A 87 -0.43 -7.29 2.34
C PRO A 87 0.70 -8.25 1.96
N PHE A 88 0.54 -9.04 0.88
CA PHE A 88 1.57 -9.96 0.42
C PHE A 88 2.84 -9.27 -0.07
N VAL A 89 2.72 -8.14 -0.79
CA VAL A 89 3.89 -7.33 -1.20
C VAL A 89 4.67 -6.87 0.01
N ARG A 90 3.98 -6.42 1.06
CA ARG A 90 4.62 -5.98 2.30
C ARG A 90 5.38 -7.10 2.98
N ILE A 91 4.75 -8.28 3.09
CA ILE A 91 5.38 -9.47 3.68
C ILE A 91 6.63 -9.85 2.87
N LEU A 92 6.52 -9.93 1.54
CA LEU A 92 7.64 -10.29 0.68
C LEU A 92 8.77 -9.27 0.75
N ALA A 93 8.44 -7.98 0.70
CA ALA A 93 9.39 -6.90 0.84
C ALA A 93 10.14 -7.02 2.18
N ALA A 94 9.44 -7.15 3.30
CA ALA A 94 10.08 -7.31 4.60
C ALA A 94 10.89 -8.61 4.73
N ALA A 95 10.44 -9.70 4.11
CA ALA A 95 11.16 -10.99 4.12
C ALA A 95 12.53 -10.91 3.43
N VAL A 96 12.65 -10.12 2.37
CA VAL A 96 13.96 -9.83 1.72
C VAL A 96 14.70 -8.67 2.40
N GLY A 97 14.20 -8.19 3.53
CA GLY A 97 14.74 -7.03 4.25
C GLY A 97 14.52 -5.69 3.53
N GLY A 98 13.57 -5.60 2.61
CA GLY A 98 13.14 -4.37 1.96
C GLY A 98 11.84 -3.81 2.55
N GLY A 99 11.19 -2.93 1.78
CA GLY A 99 9.95 -2.26 2.16
C GLY A 99 10.17 -1.07 3.09
N ASP A 100 9.16 -0.20 3.18
CA ASP A 100 9.27 1.06 3.93
C ASP A 100 9.40 0.82 5.43
N GLU A 101 8.74 -0.22 5.96
CA GLU A 101 8.82 -0.57 7.38
C GLU A 101 10.25 -0.96 7.76
N THR A 102 10.87 -1.87 6.99
CA THR A 102 12.24 -2.31 7.26
C THR A 102 13.23 -1.17 7.01
N TYR A 103 13.02 -0.37 5.96
CA TYR A 103 13.89 0.77 5.67
C TYR A 103 13.81 1.84 6.76
N GLY A 104 12.61 2.19 7.22
CA GLY A 104 12.40 3.09 8.36
C GLY A 104 13.07 2.58 9.63
N LEU A 105 12.97 1.27 9.92
CA LEU A 105 13.66 0.67 11.06
C LEU A 105 15.18 0.73 10.93
N ARG A 106 15.72 0.61 9.70
CA ARG A 106 17.17 0.77 9.47
C ARG A 106 17.63 2.18 9.79
N LEU A 107 16.88 3.18 9.35
CA LEU A 107 17.23 4.58 9.64
C LEU A 107 17.18 4.89 11.14
N LEU A 108 16.34 4.20 11.92
CA LEU A 108 16.24 4.39 13.37
C LEU A 108 17.30 3.63 14.18
N PHE A 109 17.57 2.38 13.79
CA PHE A 109 18.22 1.43 14.69
C PHE A 109 19.41 0.71 14.06
N GLN A 110 19.66 0.84 12.75
CA GLN A 110 20.83 0.18 12.15
C GLN A 110 22.11 0.89 12.59
N HIS A 111 23.07 0.11 13.06
CA HIS A 111 24.39 0.60 13.40
C HIS A 111 25.12 1.08 12.14
N ALA A 112 26.03 2.05 12.29
CA ALA A 112 26.82 2.59 11.18
C ALA A 112 27.69 1.53 10.49
N ASP A 113 28.13 0.50 11.22
CA ASP A 113 28.89 -0.64 10.70
C ASP A 113 28.00 -1.72 10.05
N GLY A 114 26.67 -1.58 10.13
CA GLY A 114 25.71 -2.55 9.59
C GLY A 114 25.65 -3.88 10.35
N SER A 115 26.32 -4.01 11.50
CA SER A 115 26.44 -5.26 12.27
C SER A 115 25.10 -5.89 12.64
N ASN A 116 24.06 -5.09 12.85
CA ASN A 116 22.72 -5.53 13.24
C ASN A 116 21.71 -5.59 12.08
N ARG A 117 22.14 -5.50 10.80
CA ARG A 117 21.24 -5.44 9.64
C ARG A 117 20.24 -6.60 9.57
N HIS A 118 20.66 -7.82 9.90
CA HIS A 118 19.79 -8.99 9.92
C HIS A 118 18.73 -8.90 11.02
N THR A 119 19.10 -8.44 12.21
CA THR A 119 18.18 -8.22 13.33
C THR A 119 17.10 -7.21 12.96
N ILE A 120 17.48 -6.13 12.27
CA ILE A 120 16.51 -5.13 11.79
C ILE A 120 15.57 -5.71 10.74
N ALA A 121 16.08 -6.51 9.79
CA ALA A 121 15.24 -7.18 8.78
C ALA A 121 14.23 -8.14 9.42
N ILE A 122 14.66 -8.96 10.39
CA ILE A 122 13.77 -9.86 11.13
C ILE A 122 12.72 -9.07 11.91
N THR A 123 13.12 -7.98 12.56
CA THR A 123 12.20 -7.11 13.30
C THR A 123 11.14 -6.50 12.37
N GLY A 124 11.56 -6.02 11.18
CA GLY A 124 10.64 -5.52 10.15
C GLY A 124 9.66 -6.60 9.70
N LEU A 125 10.13 -7.80 9.40
CA LEU A 125 9.27 -8.92 9.03
C LEU A 125 8.27 -9.27 10.14
N VAL A 126 8.72 -9.38 11.39
CA VAL A 126 7.84 -9.66 12.54
C VAL A 126 6.77 -8.57 12.68
N LEU A 127 7.15 -7.30 12.58
CA LEU A 127 6.20 -6.18 12.63
C LEU A 127 5.15 -6.28 11.52
N VAL A 128 5.58 -6.50 10.28
CA VAL A 128 4.66 -6.62 9.13
C VAL A 128 3.74 -7.83 9.30
N LEU A 129 4.25 -8.97 9.77
CA LEU A 129 3.44 -10.16 10.04
C LEU A 129 2.42 -9.92 11.15
N LEU A 130 2.79 -9.25 12.24
CA LEU A 130 1.86 -8.90 13.32
C LEU A 130 0.71 -8.01 12.81
N LEU A 131 1.00 -7.10 11.87
CA LEU A 131 0.01 -6.18 11.32
C LEU A 131 -0.85 -6.79 10.20
N THR A 132 -0.41 -7.88 9.57
CA THR A 132 -1.11 -8.48 8.40
C THR A 132 -1.72 -9.86 8.68
N ILE A 133 -1.14 -10.69 9.54
CA ILE A 133 -1.59 -12.09 9.75
C ILE A 133 -3.03 -12.13 10.27
N LEU A 134 -3.40 -11.31 11.27
CA LEU A 134 -4.74 -11.37 11.84
C LEU A 134 -5.84 -10.96 10.82
N PRO A 135 -5.70 -9.85 10.07
CA PRO A 135 -6.53 -9.54 8.92
C PRO A 135 -6.63 -10.66 7.88
N LEU A 136 -5.49 -11.24 7.49
CA LEU A 136 -5.41 -12.30 6.49
C LEU A 136 -6.07 -13.60 6.96
N LEU A 137 -5.84 -14.01 8.21
CA LEU A 137 -6.46 -15.18 8.80
C LEU A 137 -7.98 -15.01 8.87
N ARG A 138 -8.46 -13.83 9.27
CA ARG A 138 -9.90 -13.57 9.26
C ARG A 138 -10.48 -13.60 7.86
N ALA A 139 -9.78 -13.05 6.86
CA ALA A 139 -10.21 -13.13 5.46
C ALA A 139 -10.19 -14.57 4.91
N PHE A 140 -9.25 -15.41 5.34
CA PHE A 140 -9.19 -16.82 4.99
C PHE A 140 -10.36 -17.61 5.60
N LEU A 141 -10.60 -17.44 6.90
CA LEU A 141 -11.69 -18.09 7.63
C LEU A 141 -13.08 -17.62 7.18
N PHE A 142 -13.15 -16.41 6.62
CA PHE A 142 -14.38 -15.84 6.08
C PHE A 142 -14.93 -16.64 4.88
N LEU A 143 -14.07 -17.25 4.05
CA LEU A 143 -14.50 -18.00 2.87
C LEU A 143 -15.20 -19.32 3.27
N PRO A 144 -16.44 -19.60 2.81
CA PRO A 144 -17.22 -20.72 3.31
C PRO A 144 -16.63 -22.08 2.94
N SER A 145 -16.27 -22.31 1.67
CA SER A 145 -15.79 -23.62 1.21
C SER A 145 -14.26 -23.74 1.19
N TRP A 146 -13.74 -24.96 1.37
CA TRP A 146 -12.31 -25.25 1.25
C TRP A 146 -11.77 -25.01 -0.17
N ILE A 147 -12.60 -25.24 -1.19
CA ILE A 147 -12.23 -24.94 -2.58
C ILE A 147 -12.00 -23.44 -2.76
N GLN A 148 -12.89 -22.59 -2.24
CA GLN A 148 -12.70 -21.14 -2.28
C GLN A 148 -11.46 -20.70 -1.48
N LYS A 149 -11.22 -21.31 -0.32
CA LYS A 149 -9.99 -21.08 0.47
C LYS A 149 -8.71 -21.44 -0.29
N LEU A 150 -8.72 -22.49 -1.09
CA LEU A 150 -7.54 -22.94 -1.85
C LEU A 150 -7.38 -22.22 -3.20
N LEU A 151 -8.47 -21.75 -3.81
CA LEU A 151 -8.43 -21.09 -5.12
C LEU A 151 -8.53 -19.56 -5.01
N LEU A 152 -9.57 -19.04 -4.36
CA LEU A 152 -9.82 -17.61 -4.32
C LEU A 152 -8.84 -16.88 -3.39
N PHE A 153 -8.55 -17.42 -2.21
CA PHE A 153 -7.65 -16.73 -1.28
C PHE A 153 -6.26 -16.49 -1.87
N PRO A 154 -5.56 -17.47 -2.48
CA PRO A 154 -4.28 -17.20 -3.14
C PRO A 154 -4.39 -16.20 -4.30
N VAL A 155 -5.49 -16.24 -5.07
CA VAL A 155 -5.73 -15.26 -6.14
C VAL A 155 -5.85 -13.84 -5.56
N PHE A 156 -6.66 -13.63 -4.52
CA PHE A 156 -6.77 -12.33 -3.87
C PHE A 156 -5.48 -11.90 -3.16
N LEU A 157 -4.65 -12.85 -2.71
CA LEU A 157 -3.38 -12.55 -2.07
C LEU A 157 -2.30 -12.13 -3.07
N VAL A 158 -2.26 -12.78 -4.24
CA VAL A 158 -1.14 -12.68 -5.19
C VAL A 158 -1.48 -11.83 -6.42
N ALA A 159 -2.68 -11.95 -6.99
CA ALA A 159 -3.03 -11.22 -8.21
C ALA A 159 -2.96 -9.69 -8.05
N PRO A 160 -3.42 -9.09 -6.93
CA PRO A 160 -3.27 -7.66 -6.69
C PRO A 160 -1.82 -7.17 -6.84
N MET A 161 -0.85 -7.90 -6.29
CA MET A 161 0.57 -7.56 -6.38
C MET A 161 1.03 -7.39 -7.83
N TYR A 162 0.74 -8.38 -8.68
CA TYR A 162 1.17 -8.34 -10.08
C TYR A 162 0.41 -7.28 -10.87
N LEU A 163 -0.90 -7.17 -10.68
CA LEU A 163 -1.69 -6.13 -11.35
C LEU A 163 -1.19 -4.73 -11.01
N ASP A 164 -0.93 -4.47 -9.74
CA ASP A 164 -0.40 -3.19 -9.26
C ASP A 164 0.96 -2.88 -9.90
N HIS A 165 1.91 -3.81 -9.78
CA HIS A 165 3.26 -3.65 -10.33
C HIS A 165 3.26 -3.36 -11.83
N TRP A 166 2.53 -4.13 -12.62
CA TRP A 166 2.51 -4.01 -14.08
C TRP A 166 1.83 -2.70 -14.52
N ILE A 167 0.76 -2.31 -13.83
CA ILE A 167 0.07 -1.04 -14.11
C ILE A 167 0.99 0.13 -13.78
N MET A 168 1.64 0.16 -12.61
CA MET A 168 2.52 1.28 -12.24
C MET A 168 3.73 1.38 -13.16
N GLN A 169 4.35 0.26 -13.52
CA GLN A 169 5.43 0.26 -14.51
C GLN A 169 4.97 0.79 -15.87
N GLY A 170 3.81 0.36 -16.35
CA GLY A 170 3.23 0.89 -17.59
C GLY A 170 2.97 2.39 -17.52
N MET A 171 2.40 2.88 -16.42
CA MET A 171 2.13 4.30 -16.21
C MET A 171 3.42 5.13 -16.14
N ASN A 172 4.48 4.62 -15.52
CA ASN A 172 5.80 5.25 -15.53
C ASN A 172 6.43 5.29 -16.93
N GLN A 173 6.27 4.23 -17.74
CA GLN A 173 6.73 4.24 -19.14
C GLN A 173 5.99 5.31 -19.95
N VAL A 174 4.67 5.43 -19.78
CA VAL A 174 3.87 6.49 -20.42
C VAL A 174 4.37 7.87 -20.02
N LEU A 175 4.65 8.08 -18.74
CA LEU A 175 5.22 9.33 -18.25
C LEU A 175 6.63 9.58 -18.82
N ALA A 176 7.48 8.56 -18.91
CA ALA A 176 8.84 8.64 -19.46
C ALA A 176 8.87 8.96 -20.96
N MET A 177 7.84 8.54 -21.72
CA MET A 177 7.62 8.97 -23.11
C MET A 177 7.23 10.45 -23.22
N GLY A 178 7.01 11.13 -22.10
CA GLY A 178 6.68 12.56 -22.04
C GLY A 178 5.19 12.87 -22.14
N PHE A 179 4.32 11.85 -22.09
CA PHE A 179 2.88 12.06 -22.10
C PHE A 179 2.43 12.75 -20.80
N LEU A 180 1.84 13.93 -20.94
CA LEU A 180 1.34 14.76 -19.82
C LEU A 180 2.36 14.95 -18.67
N LYS A 181 3.65 15.06 -19.02
CA LYS A 181 4.75 15.22 -18.07
C LYS A 181 4.84 16.61 -17.43
N GLN A 182 4.10 17.60 -17.94
CA GLN A 182 4.09 18.93 -17.36
C GLN A 182 3.64 18.87 -15.90
N GLU A 183 4.29 19.65 -15.04
CA GLU A 183 3.97 19.65 -13.63
C GLU A 183 2.65 20.37 -13.38
N PHE A 184 1.72 19.71 -12.69
CA PHE A 184 0.50 20.36 -12.19
C PHE A 184 0.82 21.19 -10.94
N MET A 185 1.70 20.65 -10.10
CA MET A 185 2.32 21.33 -8.96
C MET A 185 3.76 20.84 -8.84
N PRO A 186 4.65 21.54 -8.10
CA PRO A 186 6.07 21.26 -8.10
C PRO A 186 6.37 19.78 -7.83
N GLY A 187 7.08 19.15 -8.78
CA GLY A 187 7.48 17.75 -8.73
C GLY A 187 6.36 16.72 -8.94
N VAL A 188 5.14 17.12 -9.30
CA VAL A 188 4.02 16.22 -9.60
C VAL A 188 3.53 16.42 -11.04
N PRO A 189 3.72 15.42 -11.91
CA PRO A 189 3.20 15.44 -13.27
C PRO A 189 1.67 15.49 -13.34
N PHE A 190 1.13 16.17 -14.35
CA PHE A 190 -0.31 16.28 -14.59
C PHE A 190 -0.98 14.91 -14.78
N LEU A 191 -0.28 13.98 -15.44
CA LEU A 191 -0.77 12.60 -15.64
C LEU A 191 -1.16 11.91 -14.33
N MET A 192 -0.43 12.15 -13.25
CA MET A 192 -0.70 11.54 -11.95
C MET A 192 -1.99 12.04 -11.33
N ILE A 193 -2.29 13.34 -11.48
CA ILE A 193 -3.52 13.93 -10.98
C ILE A 193 -4.72 13.33 -11.71
N LEU A 194 -4.64 13.24 -13.05
CA LEU A 194 -5.67 12.59 -13.85
C LEU A 194 -5.87 11.12 -13.46
N TRP A 195 -4.78 10.41 -13.20
CA TRP A 195 -4.84 9.01 -12.76
C TRP A 195 -5.62 8.84 -11.46
N ILE A 196 -5.38 9.69 -10.45
CA ILE A 196 -6.14 9.65 -9.19
C ILE A 196 -7.62 9.91 -9.43
N PHE A 197 -7.97 10.91 -10.24
CA PHE A 197 -9.36 11.20 -10.60
C PHE A 197 -10.02 10.01 -11.28
N LEU A 198 -9.33 9.38 -12.23
CA LEU A 198 -9.79 8.17 -12.90
C LEU A 198 -10.01 7.02 -11.90
N LEU A 199 -9.09 6.80 -10.96
CA LEU A 199 -9.24 5.76 -9.94
C LEU A 199 -10.43 6.02 -9.01
N VAL A 200 -10.68 7.28 -8.63
CA VAL A 200 -11.85 7.68 -7.83
C VAL A 200 -13.14 7.47 -8.63
N GLU A 201 -13.16 7.85 -9.90
CA GLU A 201 -14.30 7.63 -10.78
C GLU A 201 -14.61 6.13 -10.94
N ILE A 202 -13.60 5.31 -11.23
CA ILE A 202 -13.74 3.84 -11.30
C ILE A 202 -14.28 3.30 -9.99
N LEU A 203 -13.78 3.75 -8.83
CA LEU A 203 -14.30 3.33 -7.54
C LEU A 203 -15.80 3.69 -7.39
N ILE A 204 -16.20 4.91 -7.74
CA ILE A 204 -17.59 5.37 -7.66
C ILE A 204 -18.50 4.52 -8.55
N LEU A 205 -18.06 4.22 -9.78
CA LEU A 205 -18.82 3.42 -10.74
C LEU A 205 -18.91 1.95 -10.33
N THR A 206 -17.83 1.39 -9.76
CA THR A 206 -17.75 -0.03 -9.38
C THR A 206 -18.16 -0.32 -7.94
N ARG A 207 -18.45 0.69 -7.12
CA ARG A 207 -18.76 0.52 -5.69
C ARG A 207 -19.89 -0.49 -5.41
N LYS A 208 -20.90 -0.54 -6.28
CA LYS A 208 -22.03 -1.48 -6.10
C LYS A 208 -21.57 -2.93 -6.22
N ASN A 209 -20.67 -3.21 -7.16
CA ASN A 209 -20.09 -4.54 -7.37
C ASN A 209 -19.16 -4.96 -6.22
N LEU A 210 -18.45 -3.99 -5.60
CA LEU A 210 -17.64 -4.26 -4.41
C LEU A 210 -18.49 -4.66 -3.20
N LEU A 211 -19.67 -4.06 -3.08
CA LEU A 211 -20.62 -4.38 -2.00
C LEU A 211 -21.28 -5.75 -2.20
N SER A 212 -21.42 -6.21 -3.44
CA SER A 212 -22.08 -7.49 -3.77
C SER A 212 -21.09 -8.62 -4.12
N LEU A 213 -19.79 -8.44 -3.86
CA LEU A 213 -18.74 -9.41 -4.23
C LEU A 213 -19.05 -10.84 -3.74
N LEU A 214 -19.82 -10.94 -2.66
CA LEU A 214 -20.08 -12.17 -1.95
C LEU A 214 -21.56 -12.55 -1.91
N ASP A 215 -22.44 -11.74 -2.50
CA ASP A 215 -23.88 -12.06 -2.59
C ASP A 215 -24.14 -13.29 -3.51
N ASN A 216 -23.12 -13.74 -4.23
CA ASN A 216 -23.17 -14.89 -5.15
C ASN A 216 -22.34 -16.11 -4.66
N LEU A 217 -21.85 -16.11 -3.41
CA LEU A 217 -21.02 -17.21 -2.86
C LEU A 217 -21.78 -18.15 -1.91
N ASP A 218 -23.06 -17.89 -1.66
CA ASP A 218 -24.01 -18.77 -0.98
C ASP A 218 -24.67 -19.73 -1.99
#